data_AF-A0A831YZT2-F1
#
_entry.id   AF-A0A831YZT2-F1
#
_cell.length_a   1.000
_cell.length_b   1.000
_cell.length_c   1.000
_cell.angle_alpha   90.00
_cell.angle_beta   90.00
_cell.angle_gamma   90.00
#
_symmetry.space_group_name_H-M   'P 1'
#
loop_
_entity.id
_entity.type
_entity.pdbx_description
1 polymer ?
#
loop_
_entity_poly.entity_id
_entity_poly.type
_entity_poly.pdbx_seq_one_letter_code
_entity_poly.pdbx_strand_id
1 'polypeptide(L)'
;MRSRKYLAGRKSKIGFRQSWKNLSREDRNDLLNFLKVLGIILAVIGSIYFVGINGLIYIGGFWNIFTGEKGPTLGDTTAPPPPTFAPLAPYTNTETISISGFAEPTTEIILFVNGTESTRTVAEAGGTFNFPSVVLNTEGRNAISATATDGAGNVSPKSAELIVTLDKTPPEIEILSPQNGQAFSGENNQIHVEGKTEPGITVRVNENQAAMLADGTFRSTVTAAAGEIKITIVATDKAGNEKKAELKVSYAP
;
A
#
# COMPACT_ATOMS: atom_id res chain seq x y z
N MET A 1 -63.60 42.60 11.28
CA MET A 1 -63.93 42.10 12.63
C MET A 1 -64.72 40.80 12.47
N ARG A 2 -64.29 39.70 13.10
CA ARG A 2 -65.00 38.40 13.28
C ARG A 2 -65.20 37.55 12.01
N SER A 3 -65.21 36.22 12.02
CA SER A 3 -64.82 35.16 12.96
C SER A 3 -65.03 33.84 12.21
N ARG A 4 -64.17 32.85 12.46
CA ARG A 4 -64.36 31.43 12.11
C ARG A 4 -65.72 30.91 12.61
N LYS A 5 -66.28 29.91 11.91
CA LYS A 5 -66.80 28.67 12.51
C LYS A 5 -66.91 27.53 11.48
N TYR A 6 -66.57 26.34 11.96
CA TYR A 6 -66.40 25.06 11.27
C TYR A 6 -67.69 24.20 11.31
N LEU A 7 -67.64 23.12 10.50
CA LEU A 7 -68.37 21.83 10.56
C LEU A 7 -69.62 21.69 9.68
N ALA A 8 -69.56 20.79 8.68
CA ALA A 8 -70.07 19.42 8.80
C ALA A 8 -69.82 18.64 7.50
N GLY A 9 -69.37 17.39 7.63
CA GLY A 9 -68.92 16.57 6.51
C GLY A 9 -70.04 15.97 5.66
N ARG A 10 -69.64 15.47 4.49
CA ARG A 10 -70.42 14.46 3.75
C ARG A 10 -69.49 13.32 3.36
N LYS A 11 -69.59 12.21 4.10
CA LYS A 11 -69.05 10.91 3.73
C LYS A 11 -69.64 10.52 2.38
N SER A 12 -68.84 10.45 1.32
CA SER A 12 -69.19 9.69 0.13
C SER A 12 -68.71 8.27 0.33
N LYS A 13 -69.66 7.35 0.57
CA LYS A 13 -69.44 5.92 0.68
C LYS A 13 -68.94 5.42 -0.69
N ILE A 14 -67.69 4.98 -0.79
CA ILE A 14 -67.26 4.16 -1.92
C ILE A 14 -67.93 2.79 -1.73
N GLY A 15 -69.10 2.63 -2.36
CA GLY A 15 -69.82 1.37 -2.38
C GLY A 15 -69.04 0.36 -3.21
N PHE A 16 -68.39 -0.60 -2.54
CA PHE A 16 -67.78 -1.78 -3.15
C PHE A 16 -68.88 -2.77 -3.62
N ARG A 17 -69.80 -2.29 -4.46
CA ARG A 17 -70.91 -3.04 -5.06
C ARG A 17 -71.31 -2.45 -6.42
N GLN A 18 -70.35 -1.95 -7.20
CA GLN A 18 -70.60 -1.80 -8.64
C GLN A 18 -70.54 -3.19 -9.26
N SER A 19 -71.73 -3.70 -9.55
CA SER A 19 -71.98 -4.96 -10.23
C SER A 19 -71.25 -4.98 -11.57
N TRP A 20 -70.51 -6.07 -11.83
CA TRP A 20 -69.83 -6.40 -13.10
C TRP A 20 -70.68 -6.12 -14.35
N LYS A 21 -72.01 -6.14 -14.17
CA LYS A 21 -73.02 -5.91 -15.19
C LYS A 21 -73.03 -4.48 -15.76
N ASN A 22 -72.45 -3.49 -15.10
CA ASN A 22 -72.51 -2.08 -15.55
C ASN A 22 -71.19 -1.53 -16.11
N LEU A 23 -70.12 -2.32 -16.17
CA LEU A 23 -68.87 -1.92 -16.84
C LEU A 23 -69.08 -1.86 -18.37
N SER A 24 -68.52 -0.84 -19.03
CA SER A 24 -68.50 -0.77 -20.50
C SER A 24 -67.70 -1.94 -21.07
N ARG A 25 -67.87 -2.25 -22.36
CA ARG A 25 -67.10 -3.34 -22.99
C ARG A 25 -65.58 -3.09 -22.91
N GLU A 26 -65.19 -1.83 -22.94
CA GLU A 26 -63.80 -1.38 -22.86
C GLU A 26 -63.26 -1.59 -21.44
N ASP A 27 -63.98 -1.13 -20.41
CA ASP A 27 -63.55 -1.31 -19.01
C ASP A 27 -63.47 -2.80 -18.59
N ARG A 28 -64.34 -3.66 -19.14
CA ARG A 28 -64.27 -5.11 -18.90
C ARG A 28 -63.03 -5.74 -19.52
N ASN A 29 -62.67 -5.31 -20.72
CA ASN A 29 -61.47 -5.81 -21.40
C ASN A 29 -60.21 -5.31 -20.69
N ASP A 30 -60.19 -4.06 -20.24
CA ASP A 30 -59.08 -3.50 -19.46
C ASP A 30 -58.93 -4.18 -18.11
N LEU A 31 -60.05 -4.44 -17.41
CA LEU A 31 -60.03 -5.20 -16.16
C LEU A 31 -59.55 -6.64 -16.37
N LEU A 32 -60.00 -7.31 -17.45
CA LEU A 32 -59.54 -8.65 -17.80
C LEU A 32 -58.05 -8.68 -18.18
N ASN A 33 -57.56 -7.67 -18.89
CA ASN A 33 -56.15 -7.53 -19.23
C ASN A 33 -55.30 -7.25 -17.98
N PHE A 34 -55.78 -6.39 -17.08
CA PHE A 34 -55.15 -6.14 -15.79
C PHE A 34 -55.05 -7.42 -14.94
N LEU A 35 -56.14 -8.19 -14.82
CA LEU A 35 -56.15 -9.44 -14.07
C LEU A 35 -55.22 -10.51 -14.69
N LYS A 36 -55.10 -10.56 -16.02
CA LYS A 36 -54.14 -11.44 -16.71
C LYS A 36 -52.69 -11.05 -16.38
N VAL A 37 -52.35 -9.76 -16.45
CA VAL A 37 -51.00 -9.27 -16.12
C VAL A 37 -50.68 -9.52 -14.64
N LEU A 38 -51.63 -9.27 -13.74
CA LEU A 38 -51.47 -9.55 -12.31
C LEU A 38 -51.25 -11.04 -12.04
N GLY A 39 -51.99 -11.92 -12.72
CA GLY A 39 -51.79 -13.37 -12.64
C GLY A 39 -50.40 -13.81 -13.11
N ILE A 40 -49.88 -13.21 -14.19
CA ILE A 40 -48.53 -13.48 -14.69
C ILE A 40 -47.47 -13.01 -13.67
N ILE A 41 -47.62 -11.81 -13.09
CA ILE A 41 -46.69 -11.29 -12.09
C ILE A 41 -46.65 -12.21 -10.86
N LEU A 42 -47.80 -12.65 -10.36
CA LEU A 42 -47.87 -13.56 -9.23
C LEU A 42 -47.28 -14.95 -9.57
N ALA A 43 -47.46 -15.44 -10.80
CA ALA A 43 -46.84 -16.67 -11.25
C ALA A 43 -45.31 -16.56 -11.36
N VAL A 44 -44.78 -15.42 -11.82
CA VAL A 44 -43.34 -15.15 -11.88
C VAL A 44 -42.74 -15.05 -10.48
N ILE A 45 -43.38 -14.31 -9.56
CA ILE A 45 -42.95 -14.22 -8.15
C ILE A 45 -42.99 -15.59 -7.48
N GLY A 46 -44.08 -16.35 -7.69
CA GLY A 46 -44.19 -17.72 -7.23
C GLY A 46 -43.09 -18.62 -7.77
N SER A 47 -42.77 -18.51 -9.06
CA SER A 47 -41.67 -19.25 -9.69
C SER A 47 -40.30 -18.88 -9.12
N ILE A 48 -40.02 -17.59 -8.90
CA ILE A 48 -38.77 -17.13 -8.27
C ILE A 48 -38.65 -17.66 -6.83
N TYR A 49 -39.75 -17.69 -6.07
CA TYR A 49 -39.74 -18.22 -4.71
C TYR A 49 -39.58 -19.75 -4.67
N PHE A 50 -40.32 -20.47 -5.52
CA PHE A 50 -40.36 -21.93 -5.50
C PHE A 50 -39.18 -22.59 -6.22
N VAL A 51 -38.69 -21.99 -7.32
CA VAL A 51 -37.57 -22.50 -8.13
C VAL A 51 -36.27 -21.77 -7.79
N GLY A 52 -36.31 -20.44 -7.63
CA GLY A 52 -35.14 -19.64 -7.31
C GLY A 52 -34.69 -19.86 -5.86
N ILE A 53 -35.41 -19.32 -4.88
CA ILE A 53 -34.94 -19.32 -3.47
C ILE A 53 -34.77 -20.74 -2.91
N ASN A 54 -35.72 -21.65 -3.15
CA ASN A 54 -35.58 -23.03 -2.69
C ASN A 54 -34.60 -23.86 -3.53
N GLY A 55 -34.45 -23.60 -4.83
CA GLY A 55 -33.49 -24.30 -5.68
C GLY A 55 -32.04 -23.95 -5.36
N LEU A 56 -31.78 -22.72 -4.93
CA LEU A 56 -30.48 -22.25 -4.48
C LEU A 56 -29.95 -23.01 -3.25
N ILE A 57 -30.82 -23.61 -2.45
CA ILE A 57 -30.46 -24.44 -1.28
C ILE A 57 -29.85 -25.80 -1.73
N TYR A 58 -30.16 -26.26 -2.94
CA TYR A 58 -29.70 -27.54 -3.49
C TYR A 58 -28.50 -27.40 -4.43
N ILE A 59 -28.06 -26.18 -4.75
CA ILE A 59 -26.83 -25.94 -5.50
C ILE A 59 -25.67 -26.02 -4.50
N GLY A 60 -24.97 -27.16 -4.50
CA GLY A 60 -23.75 -27.33 -3.72
C GLY A 60 -22.75 -26.20 -4.03
N GLY A 61 -22.36 -25.45 -3.00
CA GLY A 61 -21.45 -24.31 -3.13
C GLY A 61 -22.11 -22.95 -3.37
N PHE A 62 -23.44 -22.85 -3.47
CA PHE A 62 -24.12 -21.55 -3.62
C PHE A 62 -23.95 -20.64 -2.40
N TRP A 63 -23.78 -21.20 -1.20
CA TRP A 63 -23.44 -20.42 -0.01
C TRP A 63 -21.98 -19.95 0.02
N ASN A 64 -21.06 -20.64 -0.67
CA ASN A 64 -19.63 -20.30 -0.70
C ASN A 64 -19.36 -18.94 -1.40
N ILE A 65 -20.30 -18.50 -2.23
CA ILE A 65 -20.24 -17.20 -2.92
C ILE A 65 -20.54 -16.03 -1.97
N PHE A 66 -21.17 -16.29 -0.82
CA PHE A 66 -21.58 -15.26 0.15
C PHE A 66 -20.75 -15.31 1.44
N THR A 67 -20.09 -16.43 1.75
CA THR A 67 -19.36 -16.60 3.02
C THR A 67 -17.87 -16.31 2.91
N GLY A 68 -17.28 -16.26 1.71
CA GLY A 68 -15.84 -16.00 1.52
C GLY A 68 -14.92 -17.10 2.06
N GLU A 69 -15.44 -18.06 2.81
CA GLU A 69 -14.71 -19.23 3.29
C GLU A 69 -14.75 -20.33 2.23
N LYS A 70 -13.63 -20.51 1.53
CA LYS A 70 -13.29 -21.85 1.05
C LYS A 70 -12.89 -22.66 2.29
N GLY A 71 -13.84 -23.35 2.91
CA GLY A 71 -13.49 -24.44 3.80
C GLY A 71 -12.62 -25.46 3.06
N PRO A 72 -11.81 -26.27 3.76
CA PRO A 72 -10.94 -27.26 3.10
C PRO A 72 -11.79 -28.21 2.26
N THR A 73 -11.80 -28.01 0.95
CA THR A 73 -12.48 -28.92 0.03
C THR A 73 -11.61 -30.16 -0.11
N LEU A 74 -12.08 -31.28 0.42
CA LEU A 74 -11.45 -32.58 0.25
C LEU A 74 -11.18 -32.80 -1.26
N GLY A 75 -9.90 -32.75 -1.67
CA GLY A 75 -9.50 -32.88 -3.08
C GLY A 75 -9.13 -31.60 -3.84
N ASP A 76 -8.94 -30.45 -3.16
CA ASP A 76 -8.30 -29.30 -3.82
C ASP A 76 -6.83 -29.60 -4.13
N THR A 77 -6.48 -29.52 -5.40
CA THR A 77 -5.10 -29.71 -5.91
C THR A 77 -4.53 -28.45 -6.54
N THR A 78 -5.24 -27.31 -6.45
CA THR A 78 -4.85 -26.08 -7.13
C THR A 78 -4.03 -25.23 -6.18
N ALA A 79 -2.76 -25.00 -6.52
CA ALA A 79 -1.93 -24.08 -5.74
C ALA A 79 -2.45 -22.63 -5.84
N PRO A 80 -2.33 -21.84 -4.76
CA PRO A 80 -2.61 -20.42 -4.80
C PRO A 80 -1.62 -19.69 -5.73
N PRO A 81 -1.91 -18.44 -6.16
CA PRO A 81 -0.93 -17.61 -6.84
C PRO A 81 0.29 -17.29 -5.93
N PRO A 82 1.47 -16.98 -6.50
CA PRO A 82 2.62 -16.57 -5.70
C PRO A 82 2.33 -15.26 -4.94
N PRO A 83 2.87 -15.09 -3.71
CA PRO A 83 2.80 -13.81 -3.01
C PRO A 83 3.42 -12.67 -3.81
N THR A 84 2.98 -11.44 -3.51
CA THR A 84 3.55 -10.20 -4.06
C THR A 84 3.98 -9.30 -2.93
N PHE A 85 5.13 -8.63 -3.07
CA PHE A 85 5.65 -7.71 -2.05
C PHE A 85 5.23 -6.26 -2.34
N ALA A 86 5.02 -5.49 -1.28
CA ALA A 86 4.97 -4.04 -1.37
C ALA A 86 6.37 -3.48 -1.72
N PRO A 87 6.46 -2.32 -2.38
CA PRO A 87 7.74 -1.67 -2.66
C PRO A 87 8.54 -1.37 -1.38
N LEU A 88 9.85 -1.64 -1.41
CA LEU A 88 10.80 -1.27 -0.36
C LEU A 88 11.95 -0.43 -0.92
N ALA A 89 12.65 0.29 -0.04
CA ALA A 89 13.90 0.94 -0.39
C ALA A 89 14.94 -0.12 -0.81
N PRO A 90 15.67 0.09 -1.93
CA PRO A 90 16.63 -0.89 -2.42
C PRO A 90 17.93 -0.96 -1.61
N TYR A 91 18.15 -0.02 -0.68
CA TYR A 91 19.31 0.06 0.20
C TYR A 91 18.85 0.31 1.63
N THR A 92 19.57 -0.25 2.60
CA THR A 92 19.39 0.00 4.03
C THR A 92 20.71 -0.20 4.75
N ASN A 93 20.90 0.49 5.87
CA ASN A 93 21.98 0.23 6.82
C ASN A 93 21.50 -0.52 8.08
N THR A 94 20.24 -0.95 8.09
CA THR A 94 19.66 -1.76 9.17
C THR A 94 19.55 -3.22 8.77
N GLU A 95 20.01 -4.12 9.63
CA GLU A 95 19.92 -5.57 9.41
C GLU A 95 18.49 -6.09 9.50
N THR A 96 17.59 -5.35 10.15
CA THR A 96 16.19 -5.74 10.29
C THR A 96 15.29 -4.79 9.48
N ILE A 97 14.41 -5.36 8.67
CA ILE A 97 13.42 -4.63 7.87
C ILE A 97 12.01 -5.20 8.06
N SER A 98 10.99 -4.38 7.80
CA SER A 98 9.60 -4.84 7.70
C SER A 98 9.27 -5.18 6.26
N ILE A 99 8.65 -6.32 6.02
CA ILE A 99 8.24 -6.77 4.68
C ILE A 99 6.75 -7.03 4.67
N SER A 100 6.02 -6.37 3.79
CA SER A 100 4.57 -6.54 3.63
C SER A 100 4.21 -6.85 2.19
N GLY A 101 2.98 -7.29 1.97
CA GLY A 101 2.52 -7.68 0.64
C GLY A 101 1.12 -8.26 0.61
N PHE A 102 0.81 -8.94 -0.49
CA PHE A 102 -0.46 -9.61 -0.73
C PHE A 102 -0.28 -11.07 -1.16
N ALA A 103 -1.17 -11.94 -0.68
CA ALA A 103 -1.32 -13.33 -1.09
C ALA A 103 -2.80 -13.72 -1.12
N GLU A 104 -3.13 -14.96 -1.51
CA GLU A 104 -4.50 -15.47 -1.34
C GLU A 104 -4.88 -15.42 0.16
N PRO A 105 -6.08 -14.90 0.52
CA PRO A 105 -6.48 -14.78 1.91
C PRO A 105 -6.38 -16.08 2.70
N THR A 106 -6.03 -15.98 3.98
CA THR A 106 -5.95 -17.10 4.92
C THR A 106 -4.92 -18.19 4.58
N THR A 107 -4.03 -17.94 3.61
CA THR A 107 -2.92 -18.86 3.28
C THR A 107 -1.72 -18.65 4.20
N GLU A 108 -0.99 -19.73 4.51
CA GLU A 108 0.29 -19.64 5.21
C GLU A 108 1.35 -19.12 4.23
N ILE A 109 2.08 -18.08 4.61
CA ILE A 109 3.14 -17.49 3.81
C ILE A 109 4.47 -17.82 4.45
N ILE A 110 5.37 -18.40 3.66
CA ILE A 110 6.75 -18.71 4.08
C ILE A 110 7.69 -17.74 3.37
N LEU A 111 8.45 -16.97 4.14
CA LEU A 111 9.43 -16.02 3.64
C LEU A 111 10.82 -16.65 3.61
N PHE A 112 11.56 -16.43 2.53
CA PHE A 112 12.92 -16.88 2.34
C PHE A 112 13.85 -15.67 2.16
N VAL A 113 14.99 -15.69 2.85
CA VAL A 113 16.09 -14.72 2.66
C VAL A 113 17.31 -15.50 2.18
N ASN A 114 17.85 -15.11 1.02
CA ASN A 114 18.98 -15.76 0.37
C ASN A 114 18.77 -17.28 0.19
N GLY A 115 17.53 -17.65 -0.17
CA GLY A 115 17.10 -19.02 -0.40
C GLY A 115 16.81 -19.85 0.86
N THR A 116 17.13 -19.34 2.05
CA THR A 116 16.87 -20.01 3.34
C THR A 116 15.55 -19.53 3.92
N GLU A 117 14.73 -20.46 4.45
CA GLU A 117 13.51 -20.11 5.16
C GLU A 117 13.85 -19.22 6.37
N SER A 118 13.21 -18.05 6.45
CA SER A 118 13.47 -17.05 7.48
C SER A 118 12.35 -17.01 8.52
N THR A 119 11.10 -16.89 8.07
CA THR A 119 9.93 -16.74 8.97
C THR A 119 8.63 -17.07 8.22
N ARG A 120 7.52 -17.19 8.97
CA ARG A 120 6.19 -17.50 8.45
C ARG A 120 5.13 -16.60 9.05
N THR A 121 4.06 -16.36 8.29
CA THR A 121 2.86 -15.65 8.76
C THR A 121 1.64 -16.19 8.02
N VAL A 122 0.45 -15.70 8.35
CA VAL A 122 -0.78 -16.03 7.63
C VAL A 122 -1.31 -14.77 6.98
N ALA A 123 -1.74 -14.86 5.72
CA ALA A 123 -2.44 -13.77 5.05
C ALA A 123 -3.76 -13.48 5.76
N GLU A 124 -4.05 -12.22 6.05
CA GLU A 124 -5.32 -11.81 6.62
C GLU A 124 -6.49 -12.10 5.65
N ALA A 125 -7.73 -11.98 6.12
CA ALA A 125 -8.92 -12.18 5.28
C ALA A 125 -8.98 -11.24 4.06
N GLY A 126 -8.30 -10.09 4.14
CA GLY A 126 -8.12 -9.15 3.01
C GLY A 126 -6.96 -9.50 2.07
N GLY A 127 -6.22 -10.59 2.31
CA GLY A 127 -5.05 -11.00 1.54
C GLY A 127 -3.75 -10.30 1.92
N THR A 128 -3.79 -9.34 2.85
CA THR A 128 -2.61 -8.62 3.35
C THR A 128 -1.76 -9.48 4.26
N PHE A 129 -0.45 -9.30 4.22
CA PHE A 129 0.47 -9.88 5.19
C PHE A 129 1.57 -8.90 5.59
N ASN A 130 2.15 -9.12 6.77
CA ASN A 130 3.28 -8.36 7.28
C ASN A 130 4.24 -9.22 8.09
N PHE A 131 5.53 -9.07 7.80
CA PHE A 131 6.65 -9.57 8.59
C PHE A 131 7.37 -8.35 9.20
N PRO A 132 7.10 -8.00 10.48
CA PRO A 132 7.60 -6.77 11.06
C PRO A 132 9.12 -6.75 11.32
N SER A 133 9.76 -7.92 11.31
CA SER A 133 11.17 -8.07 11.67
C SER A 133 11.82 -9.20 10.87
N VAL A 134 12.26 -8.89 9.66
CA VAL A 134 13.03 -9.79 8.79
C VAL A 134 14.50 -9.43 8.86
N VAL A 135 15.35 -10.40 9.18
CA VAL A 135 16.80 -10.21 9.27
C VAL A 135 17.46 -10.45 7.90
N LEU A 136 18.18 -9.44 7.42
CA LEU A 136 19.09 -9.51 6.28
C LEU A 136 20.43 -10.08 6.78
N ASN A 137 20.77 -11.28 6.35
CA ASN A 137 21.89 -12.05 6.92
C ASN A 137 23.21 -11.90 6.14
N THR A 138 23.26 -11.03 5.14
CA THR A 138 24.43 -10.84 4.26
C THR A 138 24.69 -9.36 4.03
N GLU A 139 25.93 -8.90 4.21
CA GLU A 139 26.36 -7.57 3.74
C GLU A 139 26.31 -7.53 2.20
N GLY A 140 25.77 -6.47 1.64
CA GLY A 140 25.47 -6.35 0.22
C GLY A 140 24.11 -6.94 -0.14
N ARG A 141 24.04 -7.63 -1.28
CA ARG A 141 22.78 -8.09 -1.88
C ARG A 141 22.08 -9.15 -1.03
N ASN A 142 20.84 -8.90 -0.61
CA ASN A 142 19.93 -9.88 -0.05
C ASN A 142 18.75 -10.12 -0.99
N ALA A 143 18.51 -11.38 -1.36
CA ALA A 143 17.39 -11.78 -2.20
C ALA A 143 16.25 -12.36 -1.34
N ILE A 144 15.09 -11.73 -1.41
CA ILE A 144 13.91 -12.11 -0.63
C ILE A 144 12.85 -12.70 -1.57
N SER A 145 12.27 -13.83 -1.18
CA SER A 145 11.15 -14.46 -1.91
C SER A 145 10.16 -15.07 -0.93
N ALA A 146 8.94 -15.35 -1.37
CA ALA A 146 7.94 -16.02 -0.55
C ALA A 146 7.14 -17.05 -1.33
N THR A 147 6.56 -18.02 -0.62
CA THR A 147 5.54 -18.95 -1.13
C THR A 147 4.28 -18.85 -0.27
N ALA A 148 3.14 -19.29 -0.80
CA ALA A 148 1.88 -19.40 -0.08
C ALA A 148 1.40 -20.86 -0.10
N THR A 149 0.85 -21.32 1.01
CA THR A 149 0.25 -22.65 1.18
C THR A 149 -1.21 -22.49 1.58
N ASP A 150 -2.11 -23.08 0.80
CA ASP A 150 -3.55 -23.06 1.11
C ASP A 150 -3.94 -24.05 2.23
N GLY A 151 -5.21 -24.01 2.64
CA GLY A 151 -5.74 -24.92 3.66
C GLY A 151 -5.80 -26.39 3.25
N ALA A 152 -5.62 -26.70 1.97
CA ALA A 152 -5.53 -28.07 1.44
C ALA A 152 -4.07 -28.56 1.33
N GLY A 153 -3.09 -27.69 1.58
CA GLY A 153 -1.67 -27.99 1.52
C GLY A 153 -1.01 -27.77 0.16
N ASN A 154 -1.70 -27.15 -0.81
CA ASN A 154 -1.10 -26.83 -2.10
C ASN A 154 -0.19 -25.61 -1.96
N VAL A 155 1.04 -25.71 -2.49
CA VAL A 155 2.08 -24.68 -2.38
C VAL A 155 2.24 -23.95 -3.70
N SER A 156 2.25 -22.61 -3.65
CA SER A 156 2.49 -21.78 -4.83
C SER A 156 3.95 -21.81 -5.32
N PRO A 157 4.21 -21.41 -6.58
CA PRO A 157 5.56 -21.02 -6.99
C PRO A 157 6.13 -19.92 -6.10
N LYS A 158 7.46 -19.75 -6.10
CA LYS A 158 8.08 -18.59 -5.45
C LYS A 158 7.64 -17.29 -6.09
N SER A 159 7.49 -16.24 -5.28
CA SER A 159 7.31 -14.87 -5.72
C SER A 159 8.47 -14.38 -6.60
N ALA A 160 8.26 -13.25 -7.28
CA ALA A 160 9.39 -12.46 -7.78
C ALA A 160 10.33 -12.08 -6.63
N GLU A 161 11.64 -12.04 -6.91
CA GLU A 161 12.62 -11.63 -5.91
C GLU A 161 12.53 -10.15 -5.60
N LEU A 162 12.46 -9.82 -4.31
CA LEU A 162 12.70 -8.48 -3.79
C LEU A 162 14.16 -8.39 -3.36
N ILE A 163 14.91 -7.46 -3.97
CA ILE A 163 16.33 -7.26 -3.68
C ILE A 163 16.50 -6.05 -2.78
N VAL A 164 17.15 -6.27 -1.64
CA VAL A 164 17.57 -5.21 -0.71
C VAL A 164 19.07 -5.33 -0.49
N THR A 165 19.79 -4.22 -0.65
CA THR A 165 21.23 -4.15 -0.37
C THR A 165 21.42 -3.65 1.05
N LEU A 166 21.98 -4.49 1.93
CA LEU A 166 22.45 -4.07 3.23
C LEU A 166 23.83 -3.45 3.06
N ASP A 167 24.00 -2.21 3.46
CA ASP A 167 25.30 -1.54 3.50
C ASP A 167 25.44 -0.83 4.83
N LYS A 168 26.37 -1.29 5.65
CA LYS A 168 26.67 -0.73 6.98
C LYS A 168 27.95 0.11 6.98
N THR A 169 28.56 0.31 5.83
CA THR A 169 29.87 0.95 5.72
C THR A 169 29.69 2.45 5.44
N PRO A 170 30.11 3.35 6.33
CA PRO A 170 30.10 4.78 6.04
C PRO A 170 30.98 5.12 4.84
N PRO A 171 30.59 6.12 4.03
CA PRO A 171 31.37 6.52 2.87
C PRO A 171 32.74 7.06 3.26
N GLU A 172 33.72 6.91 2.37
CA GLU A 172 35.00 7.59 2.48
C GLU A 172 34.88 9.07 2.09
N ILE A 173 35.58 9.94 2.83
CA ILE A 173 35.64 11.36 2.54
C ILE A 173 37.08 11.86 2.69
N GLU A 174 37.58 12.52 1.65
CA GLU A 174 38.87 13.21 1.63
C GLU A 174 38.62 14.71 1.43
N ILE A 175 39.13 15.54 2.33
CA ILE A 175 39.02 17.00 2.22
C ILE A 175 40.32 17.50 1.58
N LEU A 176 40.20 18.11 0.40
CA LEU A 176 41.34 18.66 -0.33
C LEU A 176 41.60 20.11 0.09
N SER A 177 40.54 20.89 0.30
CA SER A 177 40.60 22.27 0.79
C SER A 177 39.31 22.62 1.54
N PRO A 178 39.35 23.39 2.62
CA PRO A 178 40.55 23.88 3.30
C PRO A 178 41.25 22.80 4.13
N GLN A 179 42.50 23.05 4.51
CA GLN A 179 43.19 22.23 5.52
C GLN A 179 42.80 22.68 6.93
N ASN A 180 42.81 21.76 7.90
CA ASN A 180 42.50 22.11 9.28
C ASN A 180 43.54 23.09 9.85
N GLY A 181 43.07 24.18 10.44
CA GLY A 181 43.88 25.30 10.94
C GLY A 181 44.26 26.33 9.88
N GLN A 182 43.81 26.18 8.63
CA GLN A 182 44.15 27.13 7.56
C GLN A 182 43.57 28.52 7.83
N ALA A 183 44.40 29.55 7.61
CA ALA A 183 44.00 30.94 7.67
C ALA A 183 43.69 31.49 6.28
N PHE A 184 42.62 32.27 6.18
CA PHE A 184 42.16 32.94 4.97
C PHE A 184 42.12 34.46 5.20
N SER A 185 42.35 35.22 4.13
CA SER A 185 42.19 36.68 4.17
C SER A 185 41.64 37.26 2.88
N GLY A 186 40.91 38.38 2.96
CA GLY A 186 40.48 39.16 1.80
C GLY A 186 39.04 39.69 1.91
N GLU A 187 38.57 40.33 0.84
CA GLU A 187 37.29 41.07 0.88
C GLU A 187 36.05 40.24 0.51
N ASN A 188 36.24 39.03 -0.04
CA ASN A 188 35.15 38.25 -0.64
C ASN A 188 34.29 37.46 0.38
N ASN A 189 34.71 37.39 1.65
CA ASN A 189 34.02 36.69 2.76
C ASN A 189 33.57 35.27 2.39
N GLN A 190 34.39 34.54 1.65
CA GLN A 190 34.08 33.20 1.14
C GLN A 190 35.26 32.26 1.32
N ILE A 191 34.95 31.02 1.71
CA ILE A 191 35.89 29.91 1.77
C ILE A 191 35.34 28.80 0.88
N HIS A 192 36.13 28.40 -0.12
CA HIS A 192 35.80 27.27 -0.97
C HIS A 192 36.20 25.97 -0.27
N VAL A 193 35.24 25.04 -0.22
CA VAL A 193 35.43 23.69 0.30
C VAL A 193 35.38 22.73 -0.88
N GLU A 194 36.45 21.97 -1.05
CA GLU A 194 36.60 20.95 -2.08
C GLU A 194 37.11 19.66 -1.45
N GLY A 195 36.56 18.54 -1.91
CA GLY A 195 36.98 17.22 -1.46
C GLY A 195 36.55 16.13 -2.44
N LYS A 196 36.89 14.90 -2.08
CA LYS A 196 36.52 13.70 -2.82
C LYS A 196 35.77 12.73 -1.93
N THR A 197 34.88 11.97 -2.55
CA THR A 197 34.13 10.88 -1.94
C THR A 197 33.73 9.87 -3.02
N GLU A 198 32.99 8.83 -2.62
CA GLU A 198 32.44 7.84 -3.54
C GLU A 198 31.40 8.47 -4.49
N PRO A 199 31.38 8.10 -5.77
CA PRO A 199 30.38 8.62 -6.70
C PRO A 199 28.95 8.27 -6.31
N GLY A 200 28.04 9.23 -6.48
CA GLY A 200 26.60 9.01 -6.31
C GLY A 200 26.10 9.05 -4.87
N ILE A 201 26.91 9.54 -3.93
CA ILE A 201 26.47 9.89 -2.58
C ILE A 201 26.09 11.37 -2.48
N THR A 202 25.56 11.77 -1.32
CA THR A 202 25.26 13.18 -1.02
C THR A 202 26.27 13.75 -0.03
N VAL A 203 26.67 15.02 -0.21
CA VAL A 203 27.56 15.72 0.71
C VAL A 203 26.92 17.04 1.12
N ARG A 204 26.92 17.34 2.42
CA ARG A 204 26.51 18.63 3.00
C ARG A 204 27.71 19.29 3.65
N VAL A 205 27.90 20.58 3.36
CA VAL A 205 28.90 21.45 4.01
C VAL A 205 28.13 22.49 4.81
N ASN A 206 28.25 22.42 6.14
CA ASN A 206 27.34 23.02 7.10
C ASN A 206 25.89 22.64 6.74
N GLU A 207 25.00 23.61 6.57
CA GLU A 207 23.62 23.33 6.21
C GLU A 207 23.39 23.15 4.70
N ASN A 208 24.37 23.49 3.86
CA ASN A 208 24.22 23.55 2.40
C ASN A 208 24.65 22.24 1.73
N GLN A 209 23.86 21.76 0.78
CA GLN A 209 24.27 20.63 -0.07
C GLN A 209 25.38 21.07 -1.02
N ALA A 210 26.47 20.30 -1.06
CA ALA A 210 27.58 20.53 -1.98
C ALA A 210 27.22 20.10 -3.40
N ALA A 211 27.77 20.78 -4.39
CA ALA A 211 27.70 20.34 -5.78
C ALA A 211 28.60 19.11 -5.98
N MET A 212 28.03 18.04 -6.53
CA MET A 212 28.73 16.78 -6.82
C MET A 212 29.09 16.68 -8.30
N LEU A 213 30.33 16.29 -8.59
CA LEU A 213 30.79 15.91 -9.92
C LEU A 213 30.75 14.39 -10.08
N ALA A 214 30.73 13.91 -11.34
CA ALA A 214 30.62 12.48 -11.66
C ALA A 214 31.81 11.64 -11.17
N ASP A 215 32.97 12.26 -10.94
CA ASP A 215 34.18 11.64 -10.44
C ASP A 215 34.24 11.56 -8.90
N GLY A 216 33.16 11.96 -8.20
CA GLY A 216 33.11 11.99 -6.74
C GLY A 216 33.69 13.25 -6.11
N THR A 217 34.16 14.21 -6.90
CA THR A 217 34.59 15.52 -6.40
C THR A 217 33.37 16.32 -5.94
N PHE A 218 33.41 16.85 -4.73
CA PHE A 218 32.39 17.76 -4.21
C PHE A 218 32.94 19.16 -4.02
N ARG A 219 32.09 20.17 -4.26
CA ARG A 219 32.43 21.59 -4.08
C ARG A 219 31.31 22.32 -3.35
N SER A 220 31.71 23.18 -2.42
CA SER A 220 30.80 24.09 -1.72
C SER A 220 31.50 25.41 -1.39
N THR A 221 30.71 26.42 -1.07
CA THR A 221 31.22 27.71 -0.60
C THR A 221 30.60 28.01 0.76
N VAL A 222 31.46 28.35 1.72
CA VAL A 222 31.08 28.78 3.06
C VAL A 222 31.28 30.28 3.15
N THR A 223 30.24 31.01 3.52
CA THR A 223 30.37 32.43 3.88
C THR A 223 31.17 32.56 5.17
N ALA A 224 32.23 33.36 5.13
CA ALA A 224 33.17 33.54 6.23
C ALA A 224 32.90 34.84 6.99
N ALA A 225 32.84 34.74 8.31
CA ALA A 225 32.88 35.89 9.22
C ALA A 225 34.29 36.02 9.81
N ALA A 226 34.68 37.23 10.22
CA ALA A 226 35.98 37.44 10.85
C ALA A 226 36.13 36.56 12.11
N GLY A 227 37.29 35.91 12.25
CA GLY A 227 37.62 35.04 13.39
C GLY A 227 37.68 33.55 13.03
N GLU A 228 37.57 32.68 14.06
CA GLU A 228 37.58 31.22 13.90
C GLU A 228 36.22 30.74 13.37
N ILE A 229 36.24 29.92 12.32
CA ILE A 229 35.08 29.33 11.66
C ILE A 229 35.21 27.82 11.75
N LYS A 230 34.15 27.17 12.26
CA LYS A 230 33.99 25.72 12.20
C LYS A 230 33.22 25.34 10.94
N ILE A 231 33.82 24.50 10.10
CA ILE A 231 33.18 23.91 8.92
C ILE A 231 32.88 22.45 9.23
N THR A 232 31.64 22.04 9.06
CA THR A 232 31.20 20.65 9.21
C THR A 232 30.90 20.08 7.84
N ILE A 233 31.43 18.91 7.52
CA ILE A 233 31.13 18.20 6.28
C ILE A 233 30.52 16.84 6.64
N VAL A 234 29.36 16.54 6.07
CA VAL A 234 28.66 15.25 6.26
C VAL A 234 28.46 14.63 4.89
N ALA A 235 29.04 13.46 4.68
CA ALA A 235 28.83 12.60 3.52
C ALA A 235 27.83 11.50 3.89
N THR A 236 26.79 11.31 3.09
CA THR A 236 25.73 10.32 3.32
C THR A 236 25.51 9.48 2.06
N ASP A 237 25.65 8.17 2.18
CA ASP A 237 25.47 7.21 1.08
C ASP A 237 23.98 6.89 0.77
N LYS A 238 23.73 5.89 -0.08
CA LYS A 238 22.37 5.46 -0.47
C LYS A 238 21.65 4.65 0.59
N ALA A 239 22.38 3.97 1.48
CA ALA A 239 21.86 3.20 2.59
C ALA A 239 21.60 4.06 3.83
N GLY A 240 22.08 5.30 3.83
CA GLY A 240 21.95 6.26 4.91
C GLY A 240 23.11 6.23 5.90
N ASN A 241 24.25 5.59 5.58
CA ASN A 241 25.43 5.70 6.43
C ASN A 241 26.06 7.08 6.27
N GLU A 242 26.55 7.63 7.39
CA GLU A 242 27.12 8.97 7.42
C GLU A 242 28.58 8.96 7.86
N LYS A 243 29.39 9.77 7.19
CA LYS A 243 30.73 10.15 7.64
C LYS A 243 30.79 11.65 7.86
N LYS A 244 31.08 12.04 9.10
CA LYS A 244 31.24 13.43 9.50
C LYS A 244 32.72 13.81 9.62
N ALA A 245 33.08 14.95 9.06
CA ALA A 245 34.37 15.60 9.22
C ALA A 245 34.18 17.05 9.69
N GLU A 246 35.12 17.54 10.48
CA GLU A 246 35.08 18.91 11.01
C GLU A 246 36.44 19.59 10.80
N LEU A 247 36.42 20.83 10.35
CA LEU A 247 37.59 21.68 10.16
C LEU A 247 37.41 22.96 10.95
N LYS A 248 38.51 23.46 11.48
CA LYS A 248 38.61 24.81 12.00
C LYS A 248 39.48 25.63 11.06
N VAL A 249 38.99 26.78 10.64
CA VAL A 249 39.73 27.74 9.82
C VAL A 249 39.61 29.11 10.45
N SER A 250 40.47 30.06 10.07
CA SER A 250 40.31 31.45 10.48
C SER A 250 40.16 32.35 9.26
N TYR A 251 39.40 33.43 9.41
CA TYR A 251 39.21 34.42 8.37
C TYR A 251 39.50 35.82 8.88
N ALA A 252 40.31 36.58 8.16
CA ALA A 252 40.57 38.00 8.40
C ALA A 252 40.18 38.81 7.17
N PRO A 253 39.17 39.70 7.24
CA PRO A 253 38.75 40.52 6.10
C PRO A 253 39.89 41.45 5.61
#